data_AF-A0ABC9WFA8-F1
#
_entry.id   AF-A0ABC9WFA8-F1
#
_cell.length_a   1.000
_cell.length_b   1.000
_cell.length_c   1.000
_cell.angle_alpha   90.00
_cell.angle_beta   90.00
_cell.angle_gamma   90.00
#
_symmetry.space_group_name_H-M   'P 1'
#
loop_
_entity.id
_entity.type
_entity.pdbx_description
1 polymer ?
#
loop_
_entity_poly.entity_id
_entity_poly.type
_entity_poly.pdbx_seq_one_letter_code
_entity_poly.pdbx_strand_id
1 'polypeptide(L)'
;MKVLYEQFKFFLNLYFLIVSCSQFVPALKIGYLYTYWAPLGFVLTVTVVREAVDEFRRYKRDKEMNSQLYSKLTVRGKVQVKSSDIQVGDLIIVEKNQRIPSDMVFLRTSEKTGSCFIRTDQLDGETDWKLKVAVSCTQRLPALGDLFSINAYVYAQKPQLDIHSFEGTFTRIMKTEY
;
A
#
# COMPACT_ATOMS: atom_id res chain seq x y z
N MET A 1 -3.80 22.11 -7.03
CA MET A 1 -3.10 22.57 -8.26
C MET A 1 -2.89 21.45 -9.28
N LYS A 2 -2.50 20.23 -8.86
CA LYS A 2 -2.25 19.09 -9.77
C LYS A 2 -3.48 18.63 -10.58
N VAL A 3 -4.63 18.47 -9.93
CA VAL A 3 -5.92 18.11 -10.57
C VAL A 3 -6.31 19.07 -11.69
N LEU A 4 -6.28 20.38 -11.43
CA LEU A 4 -6.65 21.39 -12.44
C LEU A 4 -5.70 21.35 -13.65
N TYR A 5 -4.40 21.18 -13.40
CA TYR A 5 -3.39 21.05 -14.45
C TYR A 5 -3.58 19.77 -15.29
N GLU A 6 -3.94 18.65 -14.67
CA GLU A 6 -4.27 17.40 -15.36
C GLU A 6 -5.55 17.52 -16.19
N GLN A 7 -6.56 18.24 -15.70
CA GLN A 7 -7.76 18.53 -16.47
C GLN A 7 -7.48 19.37 -17.73
N PHE A 8 -6.56 20.33 -17.67
CA PHE A 8 -6.16 21.12 -18.85
C PHE A 8 -5.15 20.42 -19.78
N LYS A 9 -4.62 19.25 -19.40
CA LYS A 9 -3.89 18.37 -20.34
C LYS A 9 -4.82 17.65 -21.32
N PHE A 10 -6.11 17.50 -20.98
CA PHE A 10 -7.08 16.96 -21.90
C PHE A 10 -7.37 17.96 -23.03
N PHE A 11 -7.14 17.51 -24.26
CA PHE A 11 -7.25 18.32 -25.48
C PHE A 11 -8.56 19.10 -25.56
N LEU A 12 -9.69 18.50 -25.17
CA LEU A 12 -11.00 19.14 -25.19
C LEU A 12 -11.12 20.31 -24.19
N ASN A 13 -10.64 20.16 -22.96
CA ASN A 13 -10.69 21.22 -21.95
C ASN A 13 -9.80 22.40 -22.35
N LEU A 14 -8.62 22.12 -22.93
CA LEU A 14 -7.73 23.14 -23.47
C LEU A 14 -8.33 23.84 -24.70
N TYR A 15 -8.95 23.07 -25.60
CA TYR A 15 -9.64 23.61 -26.77
C TYR A 15 -10.77 24.57 -26.35
N PHE A 16 -11.65 24.15 -25.45
CA PHE A 16 -12.73 25.01 -24.95
C PHE A 16 -12.21 26.24 -24.21
N LEU A 17 -11.09 26.12 -23.49
CA LEU A 17 -10.44 27.26 -22.83
C LEU A 17 -9.92 28.27 -23.86
N ILE A 18 -9.22 27.83 -24.90
CA ILE A 18 -8.69 28.71 -25.96
C ILE A 18 -9.85 29.41 -26.71
N VAL A 19 -10.89 28.65 -27.05
CA VAL A 19 -12.10 29.20 -27.71
C VAL A 19 -12.82 30.21 -26.81
N SER A 20 -12.88 29.96 -25.50
CA SER A 20 -13.51 30.89 -24.54
C SER A 20 -12.67 32.16 -24.33
N CYS A 21 -11.35 32.03 -24.32
CA CYS A 21 -10.42 33.16 -24.23
C CYS A 21 -10.42 34.03 -25.50
N SER A 22 -10.58 33.44 -26.69
CA SER A 22 -10.60 34.20 -27.95
C SER A 22 -11.78 35.18 -28.04
N GLN A 23 -12.87 34.92 -27.29
CA GLN A 23 -14.04 35.80 -27.26
C GLN A 23 -13.81 37.15 -26.56
N PHE A 24 -12.68 37.32 -25.86
CA PHE A 24 -12.27 38.64 -25.32
C PHE A 24 -11.73 39.58 -26.41
N VAL A 25 -11.33 39.06 -27.57
CA VAL A 25 -10.86 39.87 -28.70
C VAL A 25 -12.07 40.31 -29.53
N PRO A 26 -12.38 41.61 -29.62
CA PRO A 26 -13.60 42.09 -30.31
C PRO A 26 -13.69 41.65 -31.77
N ALA A 27 -12.55 41.51 -32.47
CA ALA A 27 -12.49 41.06 -33.86
C ALA A 27 -12.85 39.58 -34.06
N LEU A 28 -12.79 38.76 -33.00
CA LEU A 28 -13.05 37.31 -33.03
C LEU A 28 -14.34 36.93 -32.28
N LYS A 29 -15.06 37.91 -31.75
CA LYS A 29 -16.24 37.71 -30.91
C LYS A 29 -17.45 37.35 -31.77
N ILE A 30 -17.97 36.14 -31.58
CA ILE A 30 -19.10 35.62 -32.37
C ILE A 30 -20.43 35.73 -31.59
N GLY A 31 -20.37 35.74 -30.25
CA GLY A 31 -21.56 35.77 -29.39
C GLY A 31 -21.31 36.35 -27.99
N TYR A 32 -22.21 36.05 -27.07
CA TYR A 32 -22.07 36.44 -25.66
C TYR A 32 -21.03 35.59 -24.94
N LEU A 33 -20.26 36.17 -24.02
CA LEU A 33 -19.19 35.44 -23.30
C LEU A 33 -19.73 34.21 -22.54
N TYR A 34 -20.95 34.30 -21.99
CA TYR A 34 -21.52 33.22 -21.19
C TYR A 34 -21.76 31.93 -21.98
N THR A 35 -21.99 31.99 -23.30
CA THR A 35 -22.27 30.80 -24.12
C THR A 35 -21.04 29.90 -24.28
N TYR A 36 -19.84 30.44 -24.02
CA TYR A 36 -18.57 29.72 -24.11
C TYR A 36 -18.04 29.33 -22.73
N TRP A 37 -18.09 30.26 -21.78
CA TRP A 37 -17.62 30.03 -20.42
C TRP A 37 -18.55 29.12 -19.59
N ALA A 38 -19.87 29.13 -19.85
CA ALA A 38 -20.80 28.32 -19.06
C ALA A 38 -20.63 26.80 -19.29
N PRO A 39 -20.58 26.26 -20.53
CA PRO A 39 -20.33 24.84 -20.75
C PRO A 39 -18.97 24.36 -20.21
N LEU A 40 -17.92 25.17 -20.40
CA LEU A 40 -16.57 24.88 -19.88
C LEU A 40 -16.59 24.82 -18.35
N GLY A 41 -17.18 25.82 -17.70
CA GLY A 41 -17.30 25.88 -16.24
C GLY A 41 -18.09 24.69 -15.68
N PHE A 42 -19.18 24.29 -16.34
CA PHE A 42 -19.98 23.14 -15.95
C PHE A 42 -19.18 21.84 -15.99
N VAL A 43 -18.52 21.54 -17.13
CA VAL A 43 -17.74 20.30 -17.28
C VAL A 43 -16.59 20.24 -16.28
N LEU A 44 -15.83 21.33 -16.13
CA LEU A 44 -14.73 21.40 -15.15
C LEU A 44 -15.25 21.20 -13.72
N THR A 45 -16.38 21.82 -13.37
CA THR A 45 -16.97 21.69 -12.03
C THR A 45 -17.38 20.25 -11.74
N VAL A 46 -18.09 19.59 -12.66
CA VAL A 46 -18.52 18.19 -12.50
C VAL A 46 -17.31 17.28 -12.31
N THR A 47 -16.25 17.47 -13.09
CA THR A 47 -15.05 16.64 -13.00
C THR A 47 -14.32 16.84 -11.68
N VAL A 48 -14.10 18.08 -11.25
CA VAL A 48 -13.45 18.38 -9.97
C VAL A 48 -14.26 17.81 -8.80
N VAL A 49 -15.59 17.93 -8.82
CA VAL A 49 -16.46 17.37 -7.78
C VAL A 49 -16.35 15.85 -7.74
N ARG A 50 -16.39 15.18 -8.89
CA ARG A 50 -16.24 13.71 -8.97
C ARG A 50 -14.91 13.26 -8.39
N GLU A 51 -13.81 13.87 -8.80
CA GLU A 51 -12.48 13.54 -8.29
C GLU A 51 -12.37 13.79 -6.77
N ALA A 52 -12.93 14.89 -6.27
CA ALA A 52 -12.96 15.17 -4.84
C ALA A 52 -13.75 14.10 -4.05
N VAL A 53 -14.88 13.62 -4.59
CA VAL A 53 -15.66 12.53 -3.99
C VAL A 53 -14.87 11.22 -4.00
N ASP A 54 -14.22 10.87 -5.12
CA ASP A 54 -13.44 9.64 -5.24
C ASP A 54 -12.21 9.66 -4.30
N GLU A 55 -11.53 10.79 -4.20
CA GLU A 55 -10.42 11.02 -3.27
C GLU A 55 -10.88 10.89 -1.81
N PHE A 56 -12.02 11.50 -1.45
CA PHE A 56 -12.57 11.38 -0.09
C PHE A 56 -12.93 9.94 0.26
N ARG A 57 -13.52 9.20 -0.69
CA ARG A 57 -13.82 7.77 -0.52
C ARG A 57 -12.54 6.95 -0.35
N ARG A 58 -11.49 7.24 -1.12
CA ARG A 58 -10.18 6.60 -0.98
C ARG A 58 -9.57 6.90 0.38
N TYR A 59 -9.55 8.16 0.80
CA TYR A 59 -9.08 8.58 2.13
C TYR A 59 -9.75 7.81 3.26
N LYS A 60 -11.08 7.64 3.20
CA LYS A 60 -11.81 6.87 4.22
C LYS A 60 -11.37 5.40 4.26
N ARG A 61 -11.23 4.75 3.09
CA ARG A 61 -10.75 3.35 3.00
C ARG A 61 -9.32 3.21 3.50
N ASP A 62 -8.43 4.11 3.10
CA ASP A 62 -7.02 4.08 3.51
C ASP A 62 -6.90 4.27 5.03
N LYS A 63 -7.69 5.18 5.62
CA LYS A 63 -7.74 5.40 7.06
C LYS A 63 -8.20 4.14 7.81
N GLU A 64 -9.21 3.46 7.29
CA GLU A 64 -9.71 2.20 7.86
C GLU A 64 -8.63 1.11 7.82
N MET A 65 -8.00 0.90 6.65
CA MET A 65 -6.92 -0.08 6.46
C MET A 65 -5.69 0.21 7.33
N ASN A 66 -5.32 1.48 7.48
CA ASN A 66 -4.18 1.92 8.29
C ASN A 66 -4.47 1.92 9.81
N SER A 67 -5.73 1.72 10.21
CA SER A 67 -6.14 1.65 11.61
C SER A 67 -6.35 0.22 12.13
N GLN A 68 -6.20 -0.78 11.27
CA GLN A 68 -6.35 -2.19 11.65
C GLN A 68 -5.33 -2.58 12.74
N LEU A 69 -5.79 -3.33 13.74
CA LEU A 69 -4.95 -3.75 14.86
C LEU A 69 -4.24 -5.08 14.58
N TYR A 70 -2.99 -5.14 15.00
CA TYR A 70 -2.11 -6.29 14.89
C TYR A 70 -1.45 -6.58 16.23
N SER A 71 -1.11 -7.85 16.46
CA SER A 71 -0.41 -8.27 17.66
C SER A 71 1.11 -8.19 17.43
N LYS A 72 1.77 -7.22 18.06
CA LYS A 72 3.23 -7.13 18.11
C LYS A 72 3.77 -7.97 19.26
N LEU A 73 4.74 -8.83 18.96
CA LEU A 73 5.47 -9.58 19.94
C LEU A 73 6.61 -8.72 20.51
N THR A 74 6.69 -8.65 21.83
CA THR A 74 7.74 -7.96 22.59
C THR A 74 8.33 -8.90 23.63
N VAL A 75 9.50 -8.53 24.19
CA VAL A 75 10.15 -9.30 25.27
C VAL A 75 9.23 -9.45 26.51
N ARG A 76 8.32 -8.48 26.72
CA ARG A 76 7.36 -8.48 27.84
C ARG A 76 6.03 -9.16 27.51
N GLY A 77 5.85 -9.69 26.29
CA GLY A 77 4.62 -10.32 25.84
C GLY A 77 4.04 -9.69 24.57
N LYS A 78 2.73 -9.89 24.34
CA LYS A 78 2.04 -9.37 23.15
C LYS A 78 1.41 -8.02 23.43
N VAL A 79 1.55 -7.08 22.49
CA VAL A 79 0.96 -5.73 22.55
C VAL A 79 0.19 -5.46 21.26
N GLN A 80 -0.93 -4.74 21.33
CA GLN A 80 -1.67 -4.33 20.14
C GLN A 80 -1.06 -3.08 19.52
N VAL A 81 -0.89 -3.08 18.20
CA VAL A 81 -0.35 -1.96 17.41
C VAL A 81 -1.22 -1.76 16.17
N LYS A 82 -1.38 -0.51 15.71
CA LYS A 82 -2.06 -0.25 14.43
C LYS A 82 -1.14 -0.60 13.26
N SER A 83 -1.72 -0.96 12.12
CA SER A 83 -0.95 -1.19 10.89
C SER A 83 -0.10 0.01 10.49
N SER A 84 -0.58 1.24 10.71
CA SER A 84 0.20 2.47 10.48
C SER A 84 1.45 2.62 11.35
N ASP A 85 1.47 1.96 12.51
CA ASP A 85 2.49 2.15 13.55
C ASP A 85 3.52 1.02 13.56
N ILE A 86 3.41 0.05 12.64
CA ILE A 86 4.36 -1.06 12.47
C ILE A 86 5.67 -0.53 11.88
N GLN A 87 6.80 -0.89 12.51
CA GLN A 87 8.13 -0.47 12.08
C GLN A 87 8.99 -1.65 11.63
N VAL A 88 10.02 -1.36 10.83
CA VAL A 88 11.00 -2.37 10.40
C VAL A 88 11.69 -2.97 11.62
N GLY A 89 11.74 -4.31 11.68
CA GLY A 89 12.28 -5.05 12.82
C GLY A 89 11.23 -5.48 13.84
N ASP A 90 9.98 -5.02 13.71
CA ASP A 90 8.89 -5.50 14.56
C ASP A 90 8.54 -6.95 14.25
N LEU A 91 8.37 -7.74 15.32
CA LEU A 91 7.83 -9.09 15.22
C LEU A 91 6.31 -9.03 15.32
N ILE A 92 5.64 -9.23 14.19
CA ILE A 92 4.17 -9.19 14.12
C ILE A 92 3.62 -10.61 14.06
N ILE A 93 2.59 -10.87 14.86
CA ILE A 93 1.81 -12.09 14.84
C ILE A 93 0.57 -11.82 13.98
N VAL A 94 0.45 -12.58 12.90
CA VAL A 94 -0.68 -12.54 11.99
C VAL A 94 -1.56 -13.75 12.27
N GLU A 95 -2.82 -13.51 12.61
CA GLU A 95 -3.79 -14.56 12.90
C GLU A 95 -4.42 -15.14 11.62
N LYS A 96 -5.10 -16.28 11.74
CA LYS A 96 -5.82 -16.89 10.61
C LYS A 96 -6.85 -15.90 10.04
N ASN A 97 -6.94 -15.85 8.71
CA ASN A 97 -7.84 -14.95 7.96
C ASN A 97 -7.57 -13.44 8.19
N GLN A 98 -6.40 -13.09 8.73
CA GLN A 98 -5.97 -11.70 8.83
C GLN A 98 -5.11 -11.33 7.62
N ARG A 99 -5.29 -10.09 7.14
CA ARG A 99 -4.45 -9.54 6.06
C ARG A 99 -3.02 -9.37 6.55
N ILE A 100 -2.04 -9.57 5.68
CA ILE A 100 -0.65 -9.24 5.97
C ILE A 100 -0.49 -7.71 5.79
N PRO A 101 -0.04 -6.95 6.81
CA PRO A 101 -0.08 -5.48 6.77
C PRO A 101 1.06 -4.86 5.96
N SER A 102 2.19 -5.56 5.83
CA SER A 102 3.40 -5.10 5.14
C SER A 102 4.21 -6.29 4.64
N ASP A 103 5.24 -6.06 3.83
CA ASP A 103 6.17 -7.13 3.43
C ASP A 103 6.88 -7.70 4.66
N MET A 104 6.76 -9.02 4.86
CA MET A 104 7.24 -9.71 6.05
C MET A 104 8.09 -10.92 5.71
N VAL A 105 9.12 -11.16 6.53
CA VAL A 105 9.84 -12.44 6.53
C VAL A 105 9.11 -13.43 7.41
N PHE A 106 8.74 -14.57 6.86
CA PHE A 106 8.01 -15.60 7.58
C PHE A 106 8.94 -16.40 8.49
N LEU A 107 8.91 -16.11 9.79
CA LEU A 107 9.82 -16.73 10.76
C LEU A 107 9.25 -17.98 11.41
N ARG A 108 7.96 -18.03 11.73
CA ARG A 108 7.40 -19.15 12.47
C ARG A 108 5.89 -19.26 12.28
N THR A 109 5.39 -20.47 12.40
CA THR A 109 3.97 -20.82 12.49
C THR A 109 3.71 -21.71 13.71
N SER A 110 2.44 -21.86 14.08
CA SER A 110 1.99 -22.87 15.04
C SER A 110 1.97 -24.28 14.44
N GLU A 111 2.04 -24.41 13.11
CA GLU A 111 2.06 -25.70 12.42
C GLU A 111 3.45 -26.38 12.54
N LYS A 112 3.47 -27.68 12.88
CA LYS A 112 4.72 -28.44 13.13
C LYS A 112 5.62 -28.55 11.90
N THR A 113 5.03 -28.50 10.71
CA THR A 113 5.70 -28.55 9.40
C THR A 113 6.44 -27.26 9.07
N GLY A 114 6.16 -26.15 9.77
CA GLY A 114 6.73 -24.85 9.46
C GLY A 114 6.08 -24.18 8.23
N SER A 115 4.99 -24.72 7.70
CA SER A 115 4.28 -24.16 6.55
C SER A 115 3.08 -23.30 6.93
N CYS A 116 2.66 -22.45 6.00
CA CYS A 116 1.41 -21.71 6.03
C CYS A 116 0.94 -21.47 4.60
N PHE A 117 -0.37 -21.37 4.40
CA PHE A 117 -0.95 -21.02 3.11
C PHE A 117 -1.36 -19.55 3.11
N ILE A 118 -0.93 -18.81 2.10
CA ILE A 118 -1.35 -17.43 1.87
C ILE A 118 -2.14 -17.35 0.56
N ARG A 119 -3.06 -16.40 0.49
CA ARG A 119 -3.76 -16.06 -0.76
C ARG A 119 -3.38 -14.64 -1.16
N THR A 120 -3.20 -14.42 -2.46
CA THR A 120 -2.77 -13.14 -3.03
C THR A 120 -3.86 -12.46 -3.86
N ASP A 121 -5.12 -12.85 -3.67
CA ASP A 121 -6.30 -12.36 -4.41
C ASP A 121 -6.42 -10.82 -4.38
N GLN A 122 -5.94 -10.18 -3.33
CA GLN A 122 -5.94 -8.71 -3.20
C GLN A 122 -4.79 -8.01 -3.95
N LEU A 123 -3.77 -8.75 -4.40
CA LEU A 123 -2.58 -8.22 -5.07
C LEU A 123 -2.61 -8.48 -6.57
N ASP A 124 -2.80 -9.75 -6.97
CA ASP A 124 -2.74 -10.20 -8.37
C ASP A 124 -4.08 -10.80 -8.86
N GLY A 125 -5.08 -10.93 -7.98
CA GLY A 125 -6.36 -11.55 -8.31
C GLY A 125 -6.34 -13.08 -8.28
N GLU A 126 -5.21 -13.71 -7.92
CA GLU A 126 -5.12 -15.16 -7.83
C GLU A 126 -5.87 -15.70 -6.60
N THR A 127 -6.78 -16.64 -6.82
CA THR A 127 -7.58 -17.26 -5.75
C THR A 127 -6.90 -18.48 -5.11
N ASP A 128 -5.79 -18.94 -5.69
CA ASP A 128 -5.11 -20.15 -5.27
C ASP A 128 -4.31 -19.94 -3.99
N TRP A 129 -4.27 -20.98 -3.17
CA TRP A 129 -3.48 -21.01 -1.95
C TRP A 129 -2.01 -21.27 -2.29
N LYS A 130 -1.16 -20.30 -1.99
CA LYS A 130 0.30 -20.41 -2.15
C LYS A 130 0.91 -20.88 -0.84
N LEU A 131 1.60 -22.02 -0.88
CA LEU A 131 2.38 -22.54 0.24
C LEU A 131 3.57 -21.62 0.51
N LYS A 132 3.77 -21.25 1.77
CA LYS A 132 4.95 -20.55 2.28
C LYS A 132 5.54 -21.35 3.42
N VAL A 133 6.86 -21.38 3.50
CA VAL A 133 7.61 -22.13 4.51
C VAL A 133 8.44 -21.13 5.30
N ALA A 134 8.39 -21.24 6.63
CA ALA A 134 9.12 -20.38 7.52
C ALA A 134 10.63 -20.61 7.42
N VAL A 135 11.45 -19.66 7.86
CA VAL A 135 12.92 -19.82 7.87
C VAL A 135 13.32 -21.08 8.66
N SER A 136 14.12 -21.96 8.06
CA SER A 136 14.34 -23.32 8.58
C SER A 136 14.91 -23.35 10.01
N CYS A 137 15.75 -22.40 10.39
CA CYS A 137 16.34 -22.34 11.73
C CYS A 137 15.37 -21.87 12.83
N THR A 138 14.26 -21.23 12.46
CA THR A 138 13.26 -20.71 13.41
C THR A 138 12.02 -21.62 13.52
N GLN A 139 11.85 -22.57 12.60
CA GLN A 139 10.73 -23.53 12.60
C GLN A 139 10.66 -24.39 13.87
N ARG A 140 11.81 -24.81 14.42
CA ARG A 140 11.90 -25.76 15.54
C ARG A 140 11.86 -25.11 16.92
N LEU A 141 11.59 -23.81 17.00
CA LEU A 141 11.54 -23.12 18.28
C LEU A 141 10.30 -23.60 19.08
N PRO A 142 10.46 -24.01 20.36
CA PRO A 142 9.33 -24.49 21.16
C PRO A 142 8.39 -23.35 21.56
N ALA A 143 8.90 -22.19 22.01
CA ALA A 143 8.09 -21.07 22.48
C ALA A 143 8.29 -19.81 21.63
N LEU A 144 7.24 -19.02 21.44
CA LEU A 144 7.29 -17.85 20.55
C LEU A 144 8.33 -16.82 21.03
N GLY A 145 8.54 -16.73 22.35
CA GLY A 145 9.56 -15.88 22.96
C GLY A 145 11.00 -16.25 22.59
N ASP A 146 11.26 -17.49 22.17
CA ASP A 146 12.61 -17.95 21.80
C ASP A 146 13.13 -17.22 20.55
N LEU A 147 12.26 -16.58 19.77
CA LEU A 147 12.66 -15.71 18.66
C LEU A 147 13.56 -14.57 19.13
N PHE A 148 13.35 -14.04 20.35
CA PHE A 148 14.22 -13.00 20.92
C PHE A 148 15.60 -13.51 21.34
N SER A 149 15.76 -14.84 21.51
CA SER A 149 17.07 -15.42 21.81
C SER A 149 17.96 -15.54 20.57
N ILE A 150 17.38 -15.39 19.37
CA ILE A 150 18.10 -15.48 18.11
C ILE A 150 18.69 -14.12 17.78
N ASN A 151 20.02 -14.04 17.78
CA ASN A 151 20.72 -12.93 17.18
C ASN A 151 20.86 -13.20 15.67
N ALA A 152 20.17 -12.41 14.85
CA ALA A 152 20.17 -12.54 13.40
C ALA A 152 19.93 -11.19 12.73
N TYR A 153 20.36 -11.06 11.48
CA TYR A 153 20.00 -9.95 10.61
C TYR A 153 19.44 -10.48 9.30
N VAL A 154 18.62 -9.65 8.65
CA VAL A 154 18.06 -9.95 7.34
C VAL A 154 18.59 -8.92 6.36
N TYR A 155 19.26 -9.40 5.32
CA TYR A 155 19.49 -8.62 4.12
C TYR A 155 18.28 -8.79 3.20
N ALA A 156 17.73 -7.69 2.70
CA ALA A 156 16.68 -7.69 1.69
C ALA A 156 17.09 -6.72 0.58
N GLN A 157 16.82 -7.10 -0.67
CA GLN A 157 17.03 -6.23 -1.80
C GLN A 157 16.23 -4.92 -1.68
N LYS A 158 16.62 -3.89 -2.44
CA LYS A 158 15.84 -2.65 -2.53
C LYS A 158 14.42 -2.95 -3.04
N PRO A 159 13.40 -2.20 -2.61
CA PRO A 159 12.04 -2.37 -3.11
C PRO A 159 11.99 -2.30 -4.63
N GLN A 160 11.35 -3.29 -5.24
CA GLN A 160 11.13 -3.38 -6.69
C GLN A 160 9.64 -3.50 -6.99
N LEU A 161 9.25 -3.14 -8.21
CA LEU A 161 7.86 -3.25 -8.67
C LEU A 161 7.47 -4.69 -9.06
N ASP A 162 8.45 -5.56 -9.33
CA ASP A 162 8.21 -6.97 -9.61
C ASP A 162 7.80 -7.69 -8.31
N ILE A 163 6.57 -8.18 -8.29
CA ILE A 163 5.96 -8.87 -7.14
C ILE A 163 6.28 -10.38 -7.09
N HIS A 164 6.88 -10.93 -8.14
CA HIS A 164 7.18 -12.36 -8.23
C HIS A 164 8.62 -12.71 -7.82
N SER A 165 9.50 -11.71 -7.77
CA SER A 165 10.91 -11.88 -7.43
C SER A 165 11.26 -11.16 -6.13
N PHE A 166 11.86 -11.89 -5.19
CA PHE A 166 12.42 -11.33 -3.98
C PHE A 166 13.74 -12.01 -3.66
N GLU A 167 14.80 -11.23 -3.53
CA GLU A 167 16.10 -11.67 -3.04
C GLU A 167 16.35 -11.15 -1.62
N GLY A 168 16.65 -12.07 -0.72
CA GLY A 168 17.01 -11.75 0.65
C GLY A 168 17.76 -12.89 1.31
N THR A 169 18.52 -12.58 2.34
CA THR A 169 19.32 -13.55 3.11
C THR A 169 19.05 -13.35 4.59
N PHE A 170 18.64 -14.42 5.25
CA PHE A 170 18.54 -14.47 6.71
C PHE A 170 19.85 -15.05 7.26
N THR A 171 20.58 -14.28 8.06
CA THR A 171 21.86 -14.71 8.64
C THR A 171 21.77 -14.71 10.16
N ARG A 172 21.97 -15.89 10.76
CA ARG A 172 22.07 -16.04 12.21
C ARG A 172 23.51 -15.82 12.65
N ILE A 173 23.71 -14.94 13.62
CA ILE A 173 25.02 -14.69 14.24
C ILE A 173 25.22 -15.77 15.31
N MET A 174 26.14 -16.71 15.04
CA MET A 174 26.60 -17.64 16.07
C MET A 174 27.69 -16.94 16.89
N LYS A 175 27.54 -16.87 18.20
CA LYS A 175 28.65 -16.43 19.07
C LYS A 175 29.79 -17.44 18.91
N THR A 176 30.91 -17.01 18.37
CA THR A 176 32.16 -17.74 18.45
C THR A 176 32.63 -17.64 19.90
N GLU A 177 32.54 -18.74 20.65
CA GLU A 177 33.20 -18.85 21.95
C GLU A 177 34.73 -18.82 21.70
N TYR A 178 35.43 -17.92 22.38
CA TYR A 178 36.89 -17.95 22.55
C TYR A 178 37.19 -18.58 23.91
#